data_AF-A0A510IFV0-F1
#
_entry.id   AF-A0A510IFV0-F1
#
_cell.length_a   1.000
_cell.length_b   1.000
_cell.length_c   1.000
_cell.angle_alpha   90.00
_cell.angle_beta   90.00
_cell.angle_gamma   90.00
#
_symmetry.space_group_name_H-M   'P 1'
#
loop_
_entity.id
_entity.type
_entity.pdbx_description
1 polymer ?
#
loop_
_entity_poly.entity_id
_entity_poly.type
_entity_poly.pdbx_seq_one_letter_code
_entity_poly.pdbx_strand_id
1 'polypeptide(L)'
;MLDSMLTMPPHDFWTYFGENYDKTSQDVDKYSVVALEKVGEAIDEMDKDAFSKHNKELLVLRDEMNQGVREVLDAMINLVKKWDASNLHSKSVIYRANVMTVTYFGEDDGLTPIDSERAKRLNELAKDYTVQPFGSHYSGFVALENSKFTTTTETSQSTPDSRKPIAFPFTLKSNQLESPITSNYLGAPEAVVSGKPSYVTNVDEIPSNYKKAGGIFDSAIHQRLCKYYSDKTVAHSILSIPLQDGESHESQHVLNIYRNQEGLLFDGSKVSDFTNIILPYSTALGRLLSSIKLFDGLYEKRINKAVELNIYDPNEA
;
A
#
# COMPACT_ATOMS: atom_id res chain seq x y z
N MET A 1 -26.84 -19.55 -11.17
CA MET A 1 -26.81 -19.17 -12.61
C MET A 1 -27.56 -17.86 -12.85
N LEU A 2 -28.75 -17.62 -12.26
CA LEU A 2 -29.43 -16.31 -12.32
C LEU A 2 -28.71 -15.21 -11.50
N ASP A 3 -28.21 -15.51 -10.29
CA ASP A 3 -27.47 -14.52 -9.48
C ASP A 3 -26.14 -14.08 -10.10
N SER A 4 -25.50 -14.92 -10.94
CA SER A 4 -24.25 -14.56 -11.61
C SER A 4 -24.46 -13.69 -12.85
N MET A 5 -25.65 -13.76 -13.48
CA MET A 5 -25.98 -12.90 -14.63
C MET A 5 -26.41 -11.49 -14.19
N LEU A 6 -26.92 -11.33 -12.96
CA LEU A 6 -27.32 -10.03 -12.40
C LEU A 6 -26.15 -9.20 -11.82
N THR A 7 -24.93 -9.72 -11.87
CA THR A 7 -23.80 -9.19 -11.09
C THR A 7 -22.46 -9.21 -11.84
N MET A 8 -22.49 -9.44 -13.16
CA MET A 8 -21.35 -9.19 -14.06
C MET A 8 -20.95 -7.70 -14.04
N PRO A 9 -19.68 -7.36 -14.33
CA PRO A 9 -19.32 -5.96 -14.50
C PRO A 9 -20.14 -5.33 -15.63
N PRO A 10 -20.66 -4.11 -15.43
CA PRO A 10 -21.41 -3.41 -16.46
C PRO A 10 -20.54 -3.09 -17.68
N HIS A 11 -21.14 -2.79 -18.84
CA HIS A 11 -20.38 -2.50 -20.06
C HIS A 11 -19.36 -1.35 -19.89
N ASP A 12 -19.75 -0.29 -19.19
CA ASP A 12 -18.90 0.88 -18.95
C ASP A 12 -17.71 0.58 -18.01
N PHE A 13 -17.76 -0.51 -17.24
CA PHE A 13 -16.59 -1.05 -16.54
C PHE A 13 -15.54 -1.51 -17.53
N TRP A 14 -15.91 -2.29 -18.55
CA TRP A 14 -14.96 -2.86 -19.51
C TRP A 14 -14.33 -1.81 -20.42
N THR A 15 -15.14 -0.83 -20.86
CA THR A 15 -14.62 0.32 -21.60
C THR A 15 -13.58 1.07 -20.77
N TYR A 16 -13.91 1.41 -19.53
CA TYR A 16 -13.00 2.11 -18.63
C TYR A 16 -11.75 1.28 -18.30
N PHE A 17 -11.90 -0.03 -18.12
CA PHE A 17 -10.79 -0.95 -17.87
C PHE A 17 -9.76 -0.90 -18.99
N GLY A 18 -10.20 -1.03 -20.25
CA GLY A 18 -9.31 -1.03 -21.41
C GLY A 18 -8.56 0.29 -21.56
N GLU A 19 -9.31 1.40 -21.57
CA GLU A 19 -8.76 2.75 -21.77
C GLU A 19 -7.69 3.12 -20.73
N ASN A 20 -7.88 2.74 -19.46
CA ASN A 20 -6.96 3.10 -18.39
C ASN A 20 -5.82 2.08 -18.22
N TYR A 21 -5.99 0.85 -18.71
CA TYR A 21 -4.95 -0.17 -18.57
C TYR A 21 -3.82 0.06 -19.55
N ASP A 22 -4.12 0.49 -20.77
CA ASP A 22 -3.11 0.82 -21.78
C ASP A 22 -2.17 1.92 -21.26
N LYS A 23 -2.72 2.95 -20.62
CA LYS A 23 -1.94 4.01 -19.96
C LYS A 23 -1.08 3.45 -18.82
N THR A 24 -1.68 2.64 -17.95
CA THR A 24 -0.98 1.99 -16.82
C THR A 24 0.20 1.16 -17.30
N SER A 25 0.04 0.40 -18.39
CA SER A 25 1.10 -0.42 -18.98
C SER A 25 2.25 0.43 -19.52
N GLN A 26 1.93 1.52 -20.23
CA GLN A 26 2.93 2.45 -20.75
C GLN A 26 3.74 3.11 -19.64
N ASP A 27 3.09 3.49 -18.53
CA ASP A 27 3.76 4.05 -17.36
C ASP A 27 4.72 3.04 -16.73
N VAL A 28 4.30 1.78 -16.56
CA VAL A 28 5.20 0.73 -16.05
C VAL A 28 6.44 0.61 -16.92
N ASP A 29 6.30 0.55 -18.24
CA ASP A 29 7.46 0.39 -19.14
C ASP A 29 8.38 1.63 -19.10
N LYS A 30 7.81 2.84 -19.13
CA LYS A 30 8.56 4.10 -18.99
C LYS A 30 9.39 4.10 -17.70
N TYR A 31 8.79 3.74 -16.57
CA TYR A 31 9.45 3.87 -15.26
C TYR A 31 10.35 2.68 -14.90
N SER A 32 10.13 1.50 -15.50
CA SER A 32 10.99 0.34 -15.27
C SER A 32 12.34 0.44 -15.97
N VAL A 33 12.41 1.11 -17.13
CA VAL A 33 13.64 1.18 -17.95
C VAL A 33 14.26 2.57 -17.89
N VAL A 34 13.53 3.58 -18.35
CA VAL A 34 14.08 4.93 -18.56
C VAL A 34 14.49 5.58 -17.24
N ALA A 35 13.72 5.38 -16.17
CA ALA A 35 14.03 6.00 -14.89
C ALA A 35 15.31 5.44 -14.25
N LEU A 36 15.55 4.14 -14.41
CA LEU A 36 16.75 3.50 -13.87
C LEU A 36 17.99 3.86 -14.68
N GLU A 37 17.88 3.90 -16.01
CA GLU A 37 18.96 4.36 -16.89
C GLU A 37 19.39 5.79 -16.55
N LYS A 38 18.43 6.71 -16.40
CA LYS A 38 18.72 8.10 -16.04
C LYS A 38 19.42 8.27 -14.69
N VAL A 39 19.04 7.49 -13.68
CA VAL A 39 19.75 7.53 -12.39
C VAL A 39 21.16 6.97 -12.53
N GLY A 40 21.34 5.91 -13.32
CA GLY A 40 22.66 5.33 -13.62
C GLY A 40 23.59 6.34 -14.30
N GLU A 41 23.13 6.98 -15.38
CA GLU A 41 23.87 8.05 -16.07
C GLU A 41 24.25 9.18 -15.10
N ALA A 42 23.31 9.60 -14.25
CA ALA A 42 23.53 10.65 -13.27
C ALA A 42 24.48 10.26 -12.12
N ILE A 43 24.75 8.96 -11.90
CA ILE A 43 25.76 8.47 -10.94
C ILE A 43 27.17 8.52 -11.55
N ASP A 44 27.27 8.34 -12.85
CA ASP A 44 28.54 8.36 -13.59
C ASP A 44 29.01 9.80 -13.85
N GLU A 45 28.09 10.73 -14.07
CA GLU A 45 28.38 12.16 -14.27
C GLU A 45 28.30 12.96 -12.96
N MET A 46 29.45 13.12 -12.29
CA MET A 46 29.54 13.78 -10.97
C MET A 46 30.51 14.97 -10.96
N ASP A 47 30.08 16.09 -11.53
CA ASP A 47 30.58 17.43 -11.23
C ASP A 47 29.44 18.32 -10.67
N LYS A 48 29.75 19.52 -10.18
CA LYS A 48 28.76 20.40 -9.52
C LYS A 48 27.61 20.83 -10.42
N ASP A 49 27.89 21.17 -11.68
CA ASP A 49 26.87 21.67 -12.60
C ASP A 49 25.99 20.52 -13.10
N ALA A 50 26.62 19.38 -13.45
CA ALA A 50 25.92 18.15 -13.81
C ALA A 50 25.06 17.65 -12.64
N PHE A 51 25.57 17.69 -11.41
CA PHE A 51 24.84 17.22 -10.24
C PHE A 51 23.53 17.98 -10.04
N SER A 52 23.58 19.31 -10.08
CA SER A 52 22.42 20.19 -9.88
C SER A 52 21.35 19.97 -10.96
N LYS A 53 21.77 19.92 -12.23
CA LYS A 53 20.88 19.67 -13.36
C LYS A 53 20.18 18.31 -13.23
N HIS A 54 20.97 17.25 -13.10
CA HIS A 54 20.45 15.89 -12.96
C HIS A 54 19.57 15.74 -11.72
N ASN A 55 19.93 16.36 -10.60
CA ASN A 55 19.13 16.29 -9.38
C ASN A 55 17.71 16.82 -9.61
N LYS A 56 17.58 17.97 -10.29
CA LYS A 56 16.28 18.54 -10.63
C LYS A 56 15.48 17.62 -11.56
N GLU A 57 16.10 17.07 -12.59
CA GLU A 57 15.44 16.15 -13.53
C GLU A 57 14.98 14.85 -12.84
N LEU A 58 15.79 14.30 -11.95
CA LEU A 58 15.47 13.11 -11.16
C LEU A 58 14.33 13.36 -10.18
N LEU A 59 14.28 14.52 -9.52
CA LEU A 59 13.16 14.87 -8.64
C LEU A 59 11.84 14.98 -9.41
N VAL A 60 11.86 15.60 -10.61
CA VAL A 60 10.69 15.65 -11.49
C VAL A 60 10.25 14.24 -11.90
N LEU A 61 11.20 13.39 -12.31
CA LEU A 61 10.91 12.01 -12.70
C LEU A 61 10.32 11.20 -11.54
N ARG A 62 10.85 11.38 -10.33
CA ARG A 62 10.31 10.76 -9.11
C ARG A 62 8.86 11.18 -8.88
N ASP A 63 8.54 12.46 -9.05
CA ASP A 63 7.17 12.97 -8.89
C ASP A 63 6.22 12.43 -9.96
N GLU A 64 6.68 12.30 -11.21
CA GLU A 64 5.94 11.63 -12.29
C GLU A 64 5.65 10.16 -11.96
N MET A 65 6.63 9.41 -11.45
CA MET A 65 6.44 8.02 -11.01
C MET A 65 5.38 7.93 -9.89
N ASN A 66 5.45 8.85 -8.92
CA ASN A 66 4.49 8.90 -7.82
C ASN A 66 3.08 9.24 -8.30
N GLN A 67 2.98 10.11 -9.30
CA GLN A 67 1.72 10.44 -9.97
C GLN A 67 1.16 9.24 -10.72
N GLY A 68 1.99 8.48 -11.45
CA GLY A 68 1.58 7.23 -12.10
C GLY A 68 0.96 6.24 -11.10
N VAL A 69 1.56 6.06 -9.92
CA VAL A 69 0.97 5.20 -8.86
C VAL A 69 -0.44 5.67 -8.51
N ARG A 70 -0.64 6.97 -8.27
CA ARG A 70 -1.96 7.50 -7.89
C ARG A 70 -2.99 7.40 -9.01
N GLU A 71 -2.57 7.50 -10.27
CA GLU A 71 -3.45 7.30 -11.42
C GLU A 71 -3.91 5.85 -11.53
N VAL A 72 -3.02 4.88 -11.27
CA VAL A 72 -3.41 3.46 -11.19
C VAL A 72 -4.39 3.23 -10.04
N LEU A 73 -4.13 3.80 -8.86
CA LEU A 73 -5.05 3.71 -7.73
C LEU A 73 -6.42 4.33 -8.07
N ASP A 74 -6.44 5.49 -8.73
CA ASP A 74 -7.66 6.16 -9.16
C ASP A 74 -8.46 5.31 -10.16
N ALA A 75 -7.77 4.69 -11.13
CA ALA A 75 -8.41 3.74 -12.04
C ALA A 75 -9.05 2.57 -11.28
N MET A 76 -8.35 1.99 -10.30
CA MET A 76 -8.86 0.87 -9.52
C MET A 76 -10.07 1.23 -8.66
N ILE A 77 -10.10 2.40 -8.00
CA ILE A 77 -11.29 2.82 -7.24
C ILE A 77 -12.47 3.12 -8.16
N ASN A 78 -12.23 3.67 -9.35
CA ASN A 78 -13.29 3.94 -10.32
C ASN A 78 -13.83 2.66 -10.95
N LEU A 79 -12.99 1.64 -11.16
CA LEU A 79 -13.41 0.29 -11.55
C LEU A 79 -14.32 -0.34 -10.49
N VAL A 80 -13.94 -0.28 -9.21
CA VAL A 80 -14.81 -0.74 -8.11
C VAL A 80 -16.13 0.04 -8.11
N LYS A 81 -16.07 1.37 -8.14
CA LYS A 81 -17.25 2.25 -8.13
C LYS A 81 -18.23 1.93 -9.27
N LYS A 82 -17.72 1.64 -10.47
CA LYS A 82 -18.55 1.27 -11.63
C LYS A 82 -19.26 -0.05 -11.42
N TRP A 83 -18.55 -1.06 -10.91
CA TRP A 83 -19.17 -2.36 -10.62
C TRP A 83 -20.18 -2.27 -9.47
N ASP A 84 -19.84 -1.51 -8.44
CA ASP A 84 -20.59 -1.39 -7.19
C ASP A 84 -21.75 -0.38 -7.27
N ALA A 85 -22.00 0.22 -8.44
CA ALA A 85 -22.94 1.33 -8.62
C ALA A 85 -24.40 0.98 -8.27
N SER A 86 -24.83 -0.28 -8.51
CA SER A 86 -26.17 -0.75 -8.15
C SER A 86 -26.28 -1.23 -6.69
N ASN A 87 -25.16 -1.24 -5.95
CA ASN A 87 -25.05 -1.68 -4.55
C ASN A 87 -24.90 -0.50 -3.58
N LEU A 88 -25.35 0.70 -3.99
CA LEU A 88 -25.30 1.91 -3.18
C LEU A 88 -26.63 2.15 -2.48
N HIS A 89 -26.56 2.40 -1.17
CA HIS A 89 -27.71 2.79 -0.36
C HIS A 89 -27.73 4.30 -0.11
N SER A 90 -26.60 4.97 -0.30
CA SER A 90 -26.46 6.43 -0.22
C SER A 90 -26.00 7.02 -1.55
N LYS A 91 -26.35 8.29 -1.78
CA LYS A 91 -25.82 9.09 -2.90
C LYS A 91 -24.43 9.68 -2.62
N SER A 92 -23.98 9.70 -1.35
CA SER A 92 -22.73 10.31 -0.91
C SER A 92 -21.65 9.27 -0.56
N VAL A 93 -21.54 8.22 -1.36
CA VAL A 93 -20.53 7.18 -1.18
C VAL A 93 -19.20 7.65 -1.77
N ILE A 94 -18.16 7.62 -0.95
CA ILE A 94 -16.82 8.02 -1.31
C ILE A 94 -15.93 6.79 -1.32
N TYR A 95 -15.29 6.55 -2.47
CA TYR A 95 -14.31 5.47 -2.64
C TYR A 95 -12.92 6.05 -2.51
N ARG A 96 -12.03 5.25 -1.92
CA ARG A 96 -10.66 5.65 -1.63
C ARG A 96 -9.76 4.44 -1.77
N ALA A 97 -8.50 4.70 -2.08
CA ALA A 97 -7.47 3.68 -2.04
C ALA A 97 -6.19 4.20 -1.41
N ASN A 98 -5.41 3.28 -0.85
CA ASN A 98 -4.05 3.54 -0.45
C ASN A 98 -3.15 2.33 -0.67
N VAL A 99 -1.85 2.58 -0.71
CA VAL A 99 -0.83 1.53 -0.63
C VAL A 99 -0.17 1.61 0.73
N MET A 100 -0.12 0.48 1.43
CA MET A 100 0.69 0.30 2.62
C MET A 100 1.96 -0.49 2.27
N THR A 101 3.09 -0.11 2.84
CA THR A 101 4.37 -0.82 2.71
C THR A 101 4.48 -1.88 3.79
N VAL A 102 4.94 -3.06 3.40
CA VAL A 102 5.23 -4.16 4.31
C VAL A 102 6.70 -4.11 4.68
N THR A 103 7.01 -4.27 5.96
CA THR A 103 8.38 -4.35 6.48
C THR A 103 8.47 -5.57 7.37
N TYR A 104 9.28 -6.54 6.95
CA TYR A 104 9.60 -7.74 7.70
C TYR A 104 10.83 -7.49 8.56
N PHE A 105 10.80 -8.00 9.80
CA PHE A 105 11.90 -7.90 10.74
C PHE A 105 12.77 -9.16 10.75
N GLY A 106 14.08 -8.96 10.86
CA GLY A 106 15.08 -10.01 10.96
C GLY A 106 16.48 -9.49 10.68
N GLU A 107 17.45 -10.38 10.79
CA GLU A 107 18.88 -10.09 10.61
C GLU A 107 19.39 -10.51 9.21
N ASP A 108 18.59 -11.24 8.44
CA ASP A 108 18.95 -11.71 7.11
C ASP A 108 18.87 -10.59 6.05
N ASP A 109 19.60 -10.78 4.94
CA ASP A 109 19.61 -9.85 3.81
C ASP A 109 18.19 -9.57 3.29
N GLY A 110 17.83 -8.28 3.20
CA GLY A 110 16.51 -7.83 2.75
C GLY A 110 15.48 -7.65 3.87
N LEU A 111 15.78 -8.10 5.09
CA LEU A 111 14.97 -7.83 6.28
C LEU A 111 15.43 -6.54 6.97
N THR A 112 14.55 -5.98 7.81
CA THR A 112 14.85 -4.79 8.60
C THR A 112 15.28 -5.21 10.02
N PRO A 113 16.51 -4.85 10.46
CA PRO A 113 16.96 -5.11 11.82
C PRO A 113 16.05 -4.42 12.84
N ILE A 114 15.79 -5.11 13.95
CA ILE A 114 14.78 -4.69 14.93
C ILE A 114 15.18 -3.41 15.68
N ASP A 115 16.48 -3.18 15.83
CA ASP A 115 17.08 -2.03 16.50
C ASP A 115 17.31 -0.83 15.56
N SER A 116 17.00 -0.99 14.27
CA SER A 116 17.14 0.06 13.26
C SER A 116 16.19 1.24 13.51
N GLU A 117 16.59 2.43 13.05
CA GLU A 117 15.74 3.62 13.12
C GLU A 117 14.43 3.46 12.33
N ARG A 118 14.43 2.64 11.26
CA ARG A 118 13.20 2.31 10.52
C ARG A 118 12.23 1.52 11.38
N ALA A 119 12.69 0.45 12.05
CA ALA A 119 11.86 -0.36 12.93
C ALA A 119 11.27 0.46 14.09
N LYS A 120 12.07 1.32 14.72
CA LYS A 120 11.62 2.24 15.78
C LYS A 120 10.55 3.21 15.30
N ARG A 121 10.74 3.85 14.13
CA ARG A 121 9.74 4.75 13.54
C ARG A 121 8.42 4.05 13.25
N LEU A 122 8.47 2.83 12.70
CA LEU A 122 7.26 2.05 12.44
C LEU A 122 6.55 1.65 13.74
N ASN A 123 7.30 1.29 14.79
CA ASN A 123 6.75 1.02 16.10
C ASN A 123 6.07 2.26 16.71
N GLU A 124 6.62 3.47 16.53
CA GLU A 124 5.94 4.71 16.97
C GLU A 124 4.61 4.94 16.24
N LEU A 125 4.53 4.62 14.95
CA LEU A 125 3.27 4.65 14.18
C LEU A 125 2.29 3.56 14.63
N ALA A 126 2.80 2.43 15.13
CA ALA A 126 2.03 1.28 15.56
C ALA A 126 1.76 1.23 17.07
N LYS A 127 2.20 2.23 17.85
CA LYS A 127 2.25 2.17 19.33
C LYS A 127 0.91 1.85 20.00
N ASP A 128 -0.20 2.21 19.36
CA ASP A 128 -1.55 1.92 19.83
C ASP A 128 -1.96 0.45 19.61
N TYR A 129 -1.23 -0.29 18.78
CA TYR A 129 -1.57 -1.64 18.33
C TYR A 129 -0.50 -2.68 18.65
N THR A 130 0.55 -2.30 19.40
CA THR A 130 1.70 -3.14 19.73
C THR A 130 1.93 -3.29 21.22
N VAL A 131 2.45 -4.44 21.63
CA VAL A 131 3.06 -4.68 22.94
C VAL A 131 4.59 -4.57 22.83
N GLN A 132 5.25 -4.11 23.90
CA GLN A 132 6.71 -4.02 23.98
C GLN A 132 7.32 -5.22 24.74
N PRO A 133 8.51 -5.72 24.35
CA PRO A 133 9.31 -5.30 23.19
C PRO A 133 8.74 -5.86 21.87
N PHE A 134 8.47 -4.98 20.89
CA PHE A 134 7.73 -5.38 19.68
C PHE A 134 8.41 -6.49 18.86
N GLY A 135 9.75 -6.55 18.89
CA GLY A 135 10.53 -7.60 18.20
C GLY A 135 10.35 -9.01 18.71
N SER A 136 9.97 -9.18 19.98
CA SER A 136 9.68 -10.52 20.53
C SER A 136 8.28 -11.02 20.16
N HIS A 137 7.42 -10.14 19.63
CA HIS A 137 5.99 -10.39 19.47
C HIS A 137 5.51 -10.42 18.02
N TYR A 138 6.16 -9.68 17.12
CA TYR A 138 5.68 -9.44 15.76
C TYR A 138 6.75 -9.72 14.70
N SER A 139 6.30 -10.21 13.54
CA SER A 139 7.17 -10.48 12.38
C SER A 139 7.49 -9.24 11.57
N GLY A 140 6.71 -8.17 11.75
CA GLY A 140 6.84 -6.96 10.96
C GLY A 140 5.66 -6.01 11.12
N PHE A 141 5.67 -4.95 10.30
CA PHE A 141 4.60 -3.98 10.21
C PHE A 141 4.12 -3.81 8.76
N VAL A 142 2.81 -3.61 8.61
CA VAL A 142 2.22 -3.03 7.40
C VAL A 142 1.82 -1.59 7.70
N ALA A 143 2.33 -0.63 6.92
CA ALA A 143 2.26 0.78 7.28
C ALA A 143 1.87 1.69 6.11
N LEU A 144 0.97 2.61 6.39
CA LEU A 144 0.82 3.83 5.61
C LEU A 144 1.78 4.87 6.22
N GLU A 145 2.97 5.02 5.66
CA GLU A 145 4.00 5.91 6.22
C GLU A 145 3.70 7.39 5.95
N ASN A 146 2.98 7.69 4.87
CA ASN A 146 2.56 9.03 4.46
C ASN A 146 1.40 8.94 3.44
N SER A 147 0.84 10.08 3.01
CA SER A 147 -0.27 10.12 2.04
C SER A 147 0.17 10.05 0.57
N LYS A 148 1.46 9.84 0.27
CA LYS A 148 2.01 9.89 -1.10
C LYS A 148 1.27 8.98 -2.09
N PHE A 149 0.83 7.81 -1.62
CA PHE A 149 0.12 6.79 -2.38
C PHE A 149 -1.30 6.58 -1.84
N THR A 150 -2.04 7.68 -1.71
CA THR A 150 -3.46 7.67 -1.41
C THR A 150 -4.24 8.37 -2.52
N THR A 151 -5.52 8.03 -2.67
CA THR A 151 -6.44 8.66 -3.61
C THR A 151 -7.88 8.57 -3.10
N THR A 152 -8.75 9.44 -3.61
CA THR A 152 -10.16 9.55 -3.22
C THR A 152 -11.01 10.02 -4.41
N THR A 153 -12.25 9.53 -4.51
CA THR A 153 -13.22 10.05 -5.49
C THR A 153 -13.79 11.43 -5.12
N GLU A 154 -13.38 12.02 -4.01
CA GLU A 154 -13.74 13.40 -3.63
C GLU A 154 -13.00 14.45 -4.45
N THR A 155 -11.82 14.10 -4.97
CA THR A 155 -11.00 14.98 -5.81
C THR A 155 -11.12 14.51 -7.27
N SER A 156 -11.20 15.47 -8.19
CA SER A 156 -11.22 15.17 -9.64
C SER A 156 -9.84 14.80 -10.19
N GLN A 157 -8.79 15.08 -9.42
CA GLN A 157 -7.42 14.73 -9.70
C GLN A 157 -6.99 13.62 -8.74
N SER A 158 -6.06 12.78 -9.18
CA SER A 158 -5.41 11.74 -8.37
C SER A 158 -4.40 12.35 -7.39
N THR A 159 -4.86 13.35 -6.62
CA THR A 159 -4.09 14.03 -5.57
C THR A 159 -4.13 13.23 -4.28
N PRO A 160 -3.02 13.18 -3.52
CA PRO A 160 -3.00 12.63 -2.16
C PRO A 160 -4.15 13.18 -1.28
N ASP A 161 -4.76 12.29 -0.50
CA ASP A 161 -5.68 12.68 0.56
C ASP A 161 -4.94 13.13 1.84
N SER A 162 -5.70 13.53 2.87
CA SER A 162 -5.15 14.01 4.15
C SER A 162 -4.94 12.89 5.19
N ARG A 163 -4.78 11.64 4.74
CA ARG A 163 -4.57 10.48 5.64
C ARG A 163 -3.34 10.68 6.51
N LYS A 164 -3.54 10.42 7.81
CA LYS A 164 -2.44 10.37 8.76
C LYS A 164 -1.70 9.03 8.65
N PRO A 165 -0.37 9.04 8.85
CA PRO A 165 0.40 7.82 8.94
C PRO A 165 -0.12 6.88 10.03
N ILE A 166 -0.06 5.58 9.76
CA ILE A 166 -0.47 4.52 10.68
C ILE A 166 0.24 3.22 10.32
N ALA A 167 0.54 2.40 11.32
CA ALA A 167 1.11 1.07 11.12
C ALA A 167 0.38 0.02 11.96
N PHE A 168 0.30 -1.19 11.43
CA PHE A 168 -0.30 -2.35 12.10
C PHE A 168 0.70 -3.50 12.14
N PRO A 169 0.90 -4.15 13.31
CA PRO A 169 1.74 -5.33 13.38
C PRO A 169 1.10 -6.52 12.66
N PHE A 170 1.94 -7.44 12.20
CA PHE A 170 1.53 -8.76 11.78
C PHE A 170 2.50 -9.83 12.30
N THR A 171 2.07 -11.07 12.32
CA THR A 171 2.82 -12.22 12.79
C THR A 171 2.68 -13.38 11.82
N LEU A 172 3.82 -13.82 11.27
CA LEU A 172 3.92 -14.99 10.42
C LEU A 172 4.06 -16.24 11.29
N LYS A 173 3.34 -17.30 10.94
CA LYS A 173 3.45 -18.60 11.64
C LYS A 173 4.83 -19.25 11.47
N SER A 174 5.54 -18.90 10.40
CA SER A 174 6.89 -19.40 10.11
C SER A 174 7.98 -18.75 10.97
N ASN A 175 7.75 -17.55 11.51
CA ASN A 175 8.75 -16.87 12.33
C ASN A 175 8.84 -17.50 13.73
N GLN A 176 10.05 -17.80 14.15
CA GLN A 176 10.34 -18.30 15.50
C GLN A 176 10.49 -17.13 16.48
N LEU A 177 9.36 -16.52 16.84
CA LEU A 177 9.32 -15.43 17.82
C LEU A 177 9.35 -15.99 19.26
N GLU A 178 9.98 -15.25 20.17
CA GLU A 178 10.09 -15.63 21.59
C GLU A 178 8.73 -15.66 22.28
N SER A 179 7.84 -14.70 21.98
CA SER A 179 6.54 -14.56 22.63
C SER A 179 5.50 -14.01 21.64
N PRO A 180 5.12 -14.77 20.60
CA PRO A 180 4.29 -14.25 19.51
C PRO A 180 2.92 -13.76 20.00
N ILE A 181 2.48 -12.60 19.50
CA ILE A 181 1.13 -12.07 19.70
C ILE A 181 0.45 -11.97 18.34
N THR A 182 -0.64 -12.73 18.15
CA THR A 182 -1.37 -12.73 16.89
C THR A 182 -2.18 -11.44 16.71
N SER A 183 -1.58 -10.46 16.02
CA SER A 183 -2.20 -9.19 15.63
C SER A 183 -2.57 -9.13 14.14
N ASN A 184 -2.88 -10.28 13.53
CA ASN A 184 -3.24 -10.39 12.11
C ASN A 184 -4.68 -9.92 11.88
N TYR A 185 -4.92 -8.62 12.03
CA TYR A 185 -6.23 -8.01 11.86
C TYR A 185 -6.75 -8.22 10.43
N LEU A 186 -8.06 -8.42 10.28
CA LEU A 186 -8.70 -8.44 8.96
C LEU A 186 -8.36 -7.15 8.19
N GLY A 187 -8.15 -7.29 6.88
CA GLY A 187 -7.67 -6.22 6.01
C GLY A 187 -6.18 -6.40 5.72
N ALA A 188 -5.39 -5.32 5.83
CA ALA A 188 -4.01 -5.34 5.36
C ALA A 188 -3.10 -6.36 6.07
N PRO A 189 -3.11 -6.49 7.42
CA PRO A 189 -2.27 -7.49 8.10
C PRO A 189 -2.60 -8.93 7.67
N GLU A 190 -3.88 -9.29 7.61
CA GLU A 190 -4.31 -10.62 7.14
C GLU A 190 -3.96 -10.86 5.67
N ALA A 191 -4.05 -9.83 4.82
CA ALA A 191 -3.63 -9.94 3.42
C ALA A 191 -2.14 -10.25 3.27
N VAL A 192 -1.29 -9.66 4.11
CA VAL A 192 0.15 -9.98 4.16
C VAL A 192 0.36 -11.44 4.56
N VAL A 193 -0.22 -11.86 5.69
CA VAL A 193 0.06 -13.17 6.28
C VAL A 193 -0.51 -14.32 5.45
N SER A 194 -1.68 -14.13 4.85
CA SER A 194 -2.32 -15.16 4.02
C SER A 194 -1.79 -15.20 2.58
N GLY A 195 -1.14 -14.12 2.12
CA GLY A 195 -0.78 -13.93 0.71
C GLY A 195 -1.98 -13.83 -0.23
N LYS A 196 -3.18 -13.60 0.31
CA LYS A 196 -4.45 -13.55 -0.45
C LYS A 196 -5.22 -12.27 -0.13
N PRO A 197 -6.15 -11.85 -1.01
CA PRO A 197 -7.03 -10.74 -0.68
C PRO A 197 -7.81 -10.98 0.61
N SER A 198 -7.83 -9.97 1.49
CA SER A 198 -8.65 -9.94 2.70
C SER A 198 -9.79 -8.95 2.52
N TYR A 199 -11.01 -9.38 2.82
CA TYR A 199 -12.21 -8.56 2.72
C TYR A 199 -12.83 -8.31 4.10
N VAL A 200 -13.33 -7.11 4.30
CA VAL A 200 -14.04 -6.66 5.49
C VAL A 200 -15.36 -6.03 5.04
N THR A 201 -16.48 -6.73 5.28
CA THR A 201 -17.82 -6.24 4.94
C THR A 201 -18.18 -5.03 5.77
N ASN A 202 -17.86 -5.08 7.07
CA ASN A 202 -18.07 -4.02 8.04
C ASN A 202 -16.84 -3.90 8.96
N VAL A 203 -16.25 -2.70 9.08
CA VAL A 203 -15.05 -2.45 9.92
C VAL A 203 -15.21 -2.82 11.40
N ASP A 204 -16.44 -2.93 11.91
CA ASP A 204 -16.72 -3.43 13.27
C ASP A 204 -16.28 -4.91 13.46
N GLU A 205 -16.10 -5.64 12.35
CA GLU A 205 -15.56 -7.01 12.35
C GLU A 205 -14.08 -7.05 12.73
N ILE A 206 -13.31 -5.98 12.51
CA ILE A 206 -11.86 -5.97 12.75
C ILE A 206 -11.55 -6.12 14.26
N PRO A 207 -12.06 -5.26 15.17
CA PRO A 207 -11.88 -5.48 16.61
C PRO A 207 -12.50 -6.80 17.09
N SER A 208 -13.64 -7.20 16.51
CA SER A 208 -14.33 -8.45 16.84
C SER A 208 -13.50 -9.68 16.50
N ASN A 209 -12.78 -9.65 15.37
CA ASN A 209 -11.87 -10.69 14.94
C ASN A 209 -10.65 -10.77 15.85
N TYR A 210 -10.05 -9.62 16.23
CA TYR A 210 -8.94 -9.60 17.18
C TYR A 210 -9.27 -10.31 18.50
N LYS A 211 -10.49 -10.08 19.04
CA LYS A 211 -10.95 -10.77 20.25
C LYS A 211 -11.07 -12.29 20.09
N LYS A 212 -11.27 -12.78 18.86
CA LYS A 212 -11.49 -14.20 18.54
C LYS A 212 -10.25 -14.91 17.97
N ALA A 213 -9.21 -14.16 17.59
CA ALA A 213 -8.08 -14.66 16.78
C ALA A 213 -7.22 -15.75 17.46
N GLY A 214 -7.44 -16.03 18.75
CA GLY A 214 -6.61 -16.96 19.53
C GLY A 214 -5.24 -16.34 19.86
N GLY A 215 -4.72 -16.63 21.05
CA GLY A 215 -3.48 -16.03 21.55
C GLY A 215 -3.68 -15.07 22.72
N ILE A 216 -2.65 -14.26 23.01
CA ILE A 216 -2.66 -13.28 24.11
C ILE A 216 -3.55 -12.09 23.71
N PHE A 217 -4.66 -11.92 24.42
CA PHE A 217 -5.57 -10.80 24.22
C PHE A 217 -5.16 -9.60 25.09
N ASP A 218 -4.85 -8.48 24.45
CA ASP A 218 -4.67 -7.20 25.13
C ASP A 218 -5.94 -6.34 25.01
N SER A 219 -6.57 -6.05 26.16
CA SER A 219 -7.82 -5.28 26.22
C SER A 219 -7.66 -3.82 25.80
N ALA A 220 -6.50 -3.22 26.02
CA ALA A 220 -6.23 -1.83 25.67
C ALA A 220 -6.06 -1.68 24.15
N ILE A 221 -5.37 -2.63 23.50
CA ILE A 221 -5.31 -2.71 22.02
C ILE A 221 -6.73 -2.85 21.46
N HIS A 222 -7.54 -3.76 21.99
CA HIS A 222 -8.92 -3.94 21.54
C HIS A 222 -9.74 -2.64 21.64
N GLN A 223 -9.65 -1.92 22.77
CA GLN A 223 -10.35 -0.65 22.95
C GLN A 223 -9.90 0.42 21.93
N ARG A 224 -8.60 0.48 21.63
CA ARG A 224 -8.05 1.42 20.63
C ARG A 224 -8.50 1.06 19.21
N LEU A 225 -8.56 -0.23 18.86
CA LEU A 225 -9.14 -0.70 17.61
C LEU A 225 -10.63 -0.31 17.51
N CYS A 226 -11.43 -0.55 18.55
CA CYS A 226 -12.84 -0.11 18.58
C CYS A 226 -12.98 1.40 18.36
N LYS A 227 -12.13 2.21 19.01
CA LYS A 227 -12.13 3.66 18.84
C LYS A 227 -11.76 4.06 17.41
N TYR A 228 -10.71 3.47 16.85
CA TYR A 228 -10.24 3.79 15.50
C TYR A 228 -11.29 3.47 14.43
N TYR A 229 -11.89 2.28 14.48
CA TYR A 229 -12.89 1.84 13.49
C TYR A 229 -14.32 2.34 13.75
N SER A 230 -14.56 3.05 14.87
CA SER A 230 -15.87 3.66 15.14
C SER A 230 -16.20 4.81 14.18
N ASP A 231 -15.20 5.45 13.58
CA ASP A 231 -15.39 6.52 12.59
C ASP A 231 -15.62 5.93 11.19
N LYS A 232 -16.91 5.80 10.84
CA LYS A 232 -17.36 5.25 9.56
C LYS A 232 -17.37 6.28 8.42
N THR A 233 -16.97 7.53 8.68
CA THR A 233 -16.93 8.57 7.63
C THR A 233 -15.83 8.30 6.60
N VAL A 234 -14.80 7.56 7.02
CA VAL A 234 -13.61 7.27 6.20
C VAL A 234 -13.71 5.91 5.53
N ALA A 235 -13.94 4.85 6.32
CA ALA A 235 -14.04 3.48 5.84
C ALA A 235 -15.08 2.71 6.66
N HIS A 236 -15.94 1.97 5.98
CA HIS A 236 -16.93 1.07 6.57
C HIS A 236 -16.84 -0.33 5.95
N SER A 237 -16.42 -0.46 4.69
CA SER A 237 -15.99 -1.74 4.09
C SER A 237 -14.62 -1.60 3.42
N ILE A 238 -13.83 -2.67 3.43
CA ILE A 238 -12.43 -2.68 2.98
C ILE A 238 -12.13 -3.95 2.18
N LEU A 239 -11.44 -3.80 1.06
CA LEU A 239 -10.75 -4.86 0.33
C LEU A 239 -9.25 -4.58 0.37
N SER A 240 -8.48 -5.48 0.94
CA SER A 240 -7.02 -5.43 1.00
C SER A 240 -6.43 -6.51 0.07
N ILE A 241 -5.57 -6.12 -0.86
CA ILE A 241 -4.98 -7.00 -1.87
C ILE A 241 -3.45 -6.96 -1.68
N PRO A 242 -2.81 -8.10 -1.40
CA PRO A 242 -1.35 -8.14 -1.34
C PRO A 242 -0.75 -7.93 -2.71
N LEU A 243 0.31 -7.13 -2.78
CA LEU A 243 1.10 -6.89 -3.99
C LEU A 243 2.45 -7.59 -3.79
N GLN A 244 2.63 -8.69 -4.50
CA GLN A 244 3.86 -9.48 -4.47
C GLN A 244 4.83 -8.95 -5.53
N ASP A 245 6.13 -8.97 -5.22
CA ASP A 245 7.11 -9.02 -6.30
C ASP A 245 7.11 -10.45 -6.87
N GLY A 246 7.29 -10.58 -8.18
CA GLY A 246 7.19 -11.88 -8.86
C GLY A 246 8.27 -12.89 -8.46
N GLU A 247 9.19 -12.56 -7.55
CA GLU A 247 10.39 -13.34 -7.22
C GLU A 247 10.31 -13.98 -5.83
N SER A 248 9.91 -13.23 -4.80
CA SER A 248 9.97 -13.66 -3.40
C SER A 248 8.70 -14.34 -2.90
N HIS A 249 7.59 -14.26 -3.64
CA HIS A 249 6.23 -14.58 -3.17
C HIS A 249 5.78 -13.83 -1.89
N GLU A 250 6.64 -13.00 -1.30
CA GLU A 250 6.33 -12.18 -0.16
C GLU A 250 5.64 -10.89 -0.61
N SER A 251 4.69 -10.43 0.22
CA SER A 251 4.02 -9.17 -0.06
C SER A 251 4.93 -8.01 0.33
N GLN A 252 5.36 -7.20 -0.63
CA GLN A 252 6.13 -5.97 -0.35
C GLN A 252 5.19 -4.80 -0.04
N HIS A 253 3.97 -4.84 -0.59
CA HIS A 253 2.95 -3.83 -0.40
C HIS A 253 1.57 -4.45 -0.26
N VAL A 254 0.62 -3.67 0.27
CA VAL A 254 -0.80 -4.00 0.28
C VAL A 254 -1.59 -2.83 -0.29
N LEU A 255 -2.38 -3.10 -1.34
CA LEU A 255 -3.38 -2.19 -1.84
C LEU A 255 -4.64 -2.30 -0.98
N ASN A 256 -5.11 -1.18 -0.43
CA ASN A 256 -6.39 -1.11 0.25
C ASN A 256 -7.37 -0.30 -0.61
N ILE A 257 -8.52 -0.86 -0.94
CA ILE A 257 -9.66 -0.16 -1.54
C ILE A 257 -10.81 -0.19 -0.54
N TYR A 258 -11.42 0.95 -0.26
CA TYR A 258 -12.45 1.04 0.78
C TYR A 258 -13.40 2.20 0.53
N ARG A 259 -14.57 2.15 1.15
CA ARG A 259 -15.62 3.18 1.06
C ARG A 259 -16.29 3.43 2.40
N ASN A 260 -16.96 4.57 2.54
CA ASN A 260 -17.72 4.97 3.74
C ASN A 260 -19.14 4.35 3.83
N GLN A 261 -19.34 3.19 3.22
CA GLN A 261 -20.56 2.37 3.30
C GLN A 261 -20.15 0.90 3.45
N GLU A 262 -20.89 0.10 4.21
CA GLU A 262 -20.67 -1.35 4.29
C GLU A 262 -20.90 -2.06 2.96
N GLY A 263 -20.38 -3.28 2.85
CA GLY A 263 -20.76 -4.19 1.77
C GLY A 263 -20.19 -3.91 0.39
N LEU A 264 -19.01 -3.29 0.26
CA LEU A 264 -18.34 -3.06 -1.02
C LEU A 264 -18.28 -4.35 -1.87
N LEU A 265 -18.59 -4.24 -3.16
CA LEU A 265 -18.63 -5.38 -4.09
C LEU A 265 -19.67 -6.44 -3.69
N PHE A 266 -20.90 -5.99 -3.40
CA PHE A 266 -22.06 -6.83 -3.06
C PHE A 266 -21.79 -7.76 -1.88
N ASP A 267 -21.48 -7.17 -0.72
CA ASP A 267 -21.18 -7.90 0.53
C ASP A 267 -20.07 -8.95 0.36
N GLY A 268 -19.10 -8.65 -0.50
CA GLY A 268 -17.94 -9.51 -0.75
C GLY A 268 -18.18 -10.60 -1.77
N SER A 269 -19.42 -10.82 -2.22
CA SER A 269 -19.74 -11.87 -3.20
C SER A 269 -18.98 -11.71 -4.52
N LYS A 270 -18.52 -10.49 -4.83
CA LYS A 270 -17.75 -10.16 -6.05
C LYS A 270 -16.27 -9.92 -5.85
N VAL A 271 -15.75 -10.06 -4.63
CA VAL A 271 -14.33 -9.83 -4.36
C VAL A 271 -13.44 -10.77 -5.17
N SER A 272 -13.78 -12.06 -5.26
CA SER A 272 -12.97 -13.02 -6.05
C SER A 272 -12.99 -12.69 -7.55
N ASP A 273 -14.15 -12.38 -8.11
CA ASP A 273 -14.29 -12.03 -9.53
C ASP A 273 -13.52 -10.74 -9.83
N PHE A 274 -13.70 -9.72 -8.98
CA PHE A 274 -13.04 -8.43 -9.11
C PHE A 274 -11.52 -8.58 -9.05
N THR A 275 -10.99 -9.23 -8.01
CA THR A 275 -9.54 -9.41 -7.81
C THR A 275 -8.88 -10.19 -8.95
N ASN A 276 -9.58 -11.16 -9.55
CA ASN A 276 -9.09 -11.86 -10.73
C ASN A 276 -9.06 -10.96 -11.98
N ILE A 277 -10.07 -10.14 -12.19
CA ILE A 277 -10.15 -9.23 -13.35
C ILE A 277 -9.12 -8.11 -13.26
N ILE A 278 -8.91 -7.54 -12.06
CA ILE A 278 -7.94 -6.45 -11.84
C ILE A 278 -6.52 -6.92 -11.55
N LEU A 279 -6.25 -8.23 -11.63
CA LEU A 279 -4.90 -8.78 -11.47
C LEU A 279 -3.84 -8.10 -12.36
N PRO A 280 -4.12 -7.73 -13.62
CA PRO A 280 -3.17 -6.96 -14.43
C PRO A 280 -2.83 -5.61 -13.81
N TYR A 281 -3.81 -4.89 -13.25
CA TYR A 281 -3.61 -3.61 -12.57
C TYR A 281 -2.81 -3.78 -11.27
N SER A 282 -3.12 -4.77 -10.43
CA SER A 282 -2.36 -5.01 -9.20
C SER A 282 -0.91 -5.42 -9.49
N THR A 283 -0.69 -6.21 -10.54
CA THR A 283 0.66 -6.58 -11.00
C THR A 283 1.44 -5.36 -11.51
N ALA A 284 0.81 -4.52 -12.35
CA ALA A 284 1.40 -3.29 -12.84
C ALA A 284 1.75 -2.32 -11.69
N LEU A 285 0.84 -2.18 -10.72
CA LEU A 285 1.05 -1.36 -9.52
C LEU A 285 2.24 -1.86 -8.70
N GLY A 286 2.34 -3.17 -8.46
CA GLY A 286 3.47 -3.78 -7.75
C GLY A 286 4.81 -3.53 -8.45
N ARG A 287 4.86 -3.66 -9.79
CA ARG A 287 6.05 -3.35 -10.58
C ARG A 287 6.43 -1.87 -10.49
N LEU A 288 5.47 -0.97 -10.58
CA LEU A 288 5.71 0.47 -10.48
C LEU A 288 6.28 0.85 -9.11
N LEU A 289 5.71 0.33 -8.03
CA LEU A 289 6.21 0.53 -6.67
C LEU A 289 7.64 -0.02 -6.49
N SER A 290 7.93 -1.18 -7.09
CA SER A 290 9.27 -1.78 -7.09
C SER A 290 10.29 -0.90 -7.82
N SER A 291 9.92 -0.37 -8.99
CA SER A 291 10.76 0.57 -9.75
C SER A 291 11.03 1.86 -8.96
N ILE A 292 10.04 2.38 -8.23
CA ILE A 292 10.22 3.55 -7.34
C ILE A 292 11.18 3.21 -6.18
N LYS A 293 11.04 2.03 -5.56
CA LYS A 293 11.93 1.59 -4.48
C LYS A 293 13.38 1.51 -4.96
N LEU A 294 13.60 0.94 -6.16
CA LEU A 294 14.93 0.84 -6.76
C LEU A 294 15.49 2.22 -7.14
N PHE A 295 14.66 3.08 -7.75
CA PHE A 295 15.01 4.46 -8.04
C PHE A 295 15.44 5.22 -6.79
N ASP A 296 14.65 5.16 -5.71
CA ASP A 296 14.94 5.85 -4.45
C ASP A 296 16.26 5.35 -3.83
N GLY A 297 16.52 4.04 -3.85
CA GLY A 297 17.77 3.48 -3.36
C GLY A 297 19.00 3.87 -4.18
N LEU A 298 18.89 3.94 -5.51
CA LEU A 298 19.98 4.43 -6.37
C LEU A 298 20.19 5.94 -6.21
N TYR A 299 19.11 6.70 -6.09
CA TYR A 299 19.15 8.13 -5.84
C TYR A 299 19.83 8.45 -4.50
N GLU A 300 19.51 7.72 -3.43
CA GLU A 300 20.18 7.87 -2.13
C GLU A 300 21.67 7.58 -2.22
N LYS A 301 22.07 6.49 -2.90
CA LYS A 301 23.50 6.19 -3.16
C LYS A 301 24.20 7.34 -3.90
N ARG A 302 23.54 7.94 -4.88
CA ARG A 302 24.05 9.10 -5.62
C ARG A 302 24.24 10.31 -4.71
N ILE A 303 23.27 10.62 -3.87
CA ILE A 303 23.36 11.73 -2.89
C ILE A 303 24.55 11.49 -1.96
N ASN A 304 24.69 10.29 -1.38
CA ASN A 304 25.79 9.95 -0.49
C ASN A 304 27.16 10.11 -1.18
N LYS A 305 27.29 9.60 -2.41
CA LYS A 305 28.52 9.78 -3.21
C LYS A 305 28.82 11.26 -3.47
N ALA A 306 27.81 12.10 -3.71
CA ALA A 306 27.99 13.53 -3.94
C ALA A 306 28.46 14.27 -2.68
N VAL A 307 27.98 13.86 -1.51
CA VAL A 307 28.47 14.34 -0.21
C VAL A 307 29.93 13.95 -0.01
N GLU A 308 30.29 12.69 -0.25
CA GLU A 308 31.68 12.20 -0.14
C GLU A 308 32.64 12.96 -1.06
N LEU A 309 32.18 13.35 -2.26
CA LEU A 309 32.96 14.14 -3.22
C LEU A 309 32.93 15.66 -2.96
N ASN A 310 32.26 16.15 -1.91
CA ASN A 310 32.05 17.58 -1.63
C ASN A 310 31.40 18.35 -2.80
N ILE A 311 30.54 17.67 -3.55
CA ILE A 311 29.76 18.24 -4.66
C ILE A 311 28.44 18.80 -4.13
N TYR A 312 27.89 18.21 -3.08
CA TYR A 312 26.62 18.55 -2.46
C TYR A 312 26.76 18.61 -0.94
N ASP A 313 26.27 19.68 -0.31
CA ASP A 313 26.10 19.76 1.15
C ASP A 313 24.60 19.75 1.49
N PRO A 314 24.09 18.71 2.16
CA PRO A 314 22.69 18.63 2.57
C PRO A 314 22.29 19.68 3.62
N ASN A 315 23.25 20.38 4.24
CA ASN A 315 23.00 21.44 5.23
C ASN A 315 22.94 22.85 4.62
N GLU A 316 23.34 23.01 3.35
CA GLU A 316 23.29 24.30 2.63
C GLU A 316 22.06 24.43 1.71
N ALA A 317 21.19 23.41 1.66
CA ALA A 317 20.02 23.31 0.78
C ALA A 317 18.69 23.71 1.46
#